data_AF-A0A6B3HWM0-F1
#
_entry.id   AF-A0A6B3HWM0-F1
#
_cell.length_a   1.000
_cell.length_b   1.000
_cell.length_c   1.000
_cell.angle_alpha   90.00
_cell.angle_beta   90.00
_cell.angle_gamma   90.00
#
_symmetry.space_group_name_H-M   'P 1'
#
loop_
_entity.id
_entity.type
_entity.pdbx_description
1 polymer ?
#
loop_
_entity_poly.entity_id
_entity_poly.type
_entity_poly.pdbx_seq_one_letter_code
_entity_poly.pdbx_strand_id
1 'polypeptide(L)'
;MLTDPQPFLLSTPSWDNGLLEPGELTDRLKTYQRLGAHVGACDFAQALLRVRTTDRAAAEAAAERAAVLGTPEGRRLADWLRTGGLTGTVLHRTVTDQTTPVIRSGEITALHMFPLAFRELGSPALGSHHRCWCAATAAVQQTHWPALLPEHPELIALRLIQHVLPCAQYPEKDPDVCSVLPLLAQSPGASGPATSLVVAGGLSVQRQEDRIAAVDALLLLAAQKKLDPGALATDLGALMLIGIVTPSRLAESLGTAASTGAYRTVWTVLRDALPPLLSKDLSPAESRGLGELLTVAAECAERTGARGEIPGLDPIADRRGSSRLVSQARRLRAALAGT
;
A
#
# COMPACT_ATOMS: atom_id res chain seq x y z
N MET A 1 -14.68 -20.17 33.47
CA MET A 1 -13.23 -20.46 33.54
C MET A 1 -12.53 -19.16 33.83
N LEU A 2 -11.98 -18.98 35.04
CA LEU A 2 -11.00 -17.91 35.24
C LEU A 2 -9.71 -18.39 34.56
N THR A 3 -9.28 -17.69 33.52
CA THR A 3 -7.94 -17.87 32.97
C THR A 3 -6.95 -17.36 34.01
N ASP A 4 -5.97 -18.19 34.41
CA ASP A 4 -4.85 -17.70 35.22
C ASP A 4 -4.28 -16.44 34.57
N PRO A 5 -4.02 -15.37 35.35
CA PRO A 5 -3.56 -14.11 34.81
C PRO A 5 -2.23 -14.33 34.10
N GLN A 6 -2.17 -13.95 32.83
CA GLN A 6 -0.95 -13.99 32.04
C GLN A 6 0.06 -13.00 32.65
N PRO A 7 1.35 -13.36 32.81
CA PRO A 7 2.35 -12.47 33.40
C PRO A 7 2.53 -11.19 32.58
N PHE A 8 2.43 -11.27 31.25
CA PHE A 8 2.38 -10.15 30.29
C PHE A 8 2.07 -10.70 28.89
N LEU A 9 1.67 -9.86 27.93
CA LEU A 9 1.47 -10.29 26.54
C LEU A 9 2.81 -10.52 25.81
N LEU A 10 2.96 -11.68 25.19
CA LEU A 10 4.07 -12.03 24.30
C LEU A 10 4.08 -11.15 23.04
N SER A 11 2.93 -10.72 22.56
CA SER A 11 2.78 -9.94 21.32
C SER A 11 2.98 -8.44 21.48
N THR A 12 3.22 -7.93 22.70
CA THR A 12 3.49 -6.51 22.93
C THR A 12 4.64 -6.04 22.03
N PRO A 13 4.45 -5.05 21.14
CA PRO A 13 5.49 -4.69 20.20
C PRO A 13 6.65 -3.99 20.91
N SER A 14 7.86 -4.15 20.38
CA SER A 14 9.06 -3.42 20.80
C SER A 14 9.09 -2.01 20.22
N TRP A 15 8.41 -1.81 19.08
CA TRP A 15 8.36 -0.55 18.33
C TRP A 15 6.91 -0.10 18.09
N ASP A 16 6.71 1.20 17.89
CA ASP A 16 5.39 1.80 17.63
C ASP A 16 4.71 1.28 16.35
N ASN A 17 5.49 0.86 15.36
CA ASN A 17 5.01 0.25 14.12
C ASN A 17 4.54 -1.21 14.26
N GLY A 18 4.55 -1.76 15.48
CA GLY A 18 4.10 -3.12 15.75
C GLY A 18 5.18 -4.20 15.66
N LEU A 19 6.42 -3.89 15.28
CA LEU A 19 7.53 -4.85 15.27
C LEU A 19 7.85 -5.34 16.69
N LEU A 20 8.21 -6.61 16.78
CA LEU A 20 8.71 -7.25 17.99
C LEU A 20 10.13 -7.76 17.74
N GLU A 21 11.06 -7.38 18.61
CA GLU A 21 12.43 -7.88 18.53
C GLU A 21 12.48 -9.39 18.87
N PRO A 22 13.14 -10.22 18.05
CA PRO A 22 13.16 -11.66 18.25
C PRO A 22 13.82 -12.06 19.58
N GLY A 23 14.79 -11.25 20.03
CA GLY A 23 15.40 -11.44 21.33
C GLY A 23 14.44 -11.20 22.49
N GLU A 24 13.60 -10.18 22.40
CA GLU A 24 12.62 -9.84 23.43
C GLU A 24 11.53 -10.92 23.53
N LEU A 25 11.03 -11.42 22.40
CA LEU A 25 10.08 -12.55 22.41
C LEU A 25 10.69 -13.80 23.06
N THR A 26 11.97 -14.08 22.80
CA THR A 26 12.68 -15.20 23.42
C THR A 26 12.79 -15.03 24.94
N ASP A 27 13.14 -13.83 25.41
CA ASP A 27 13.26 -13.53 26.85
C ASP A 27 11.90 -13.60 27.57
N ARG A 28 10.83 -13.19 26.88
CA ARG A 28 9.45 -13.34 27.33
C ARG A 28 9.05 -14.81 27.48
N LEU A 29 9.33 -15.65 26.48
CA LEU A 29 9.09 -17.10 26.55
C LEU A 29 9.89 -17.77 27.68
N LYS A 30 11.15 -17.38 27.88
CA LYS A 30 11.97 -17.87 29.00
C LYS A 30 11.35 -17.54 30.35
N THR A 31 10.75 -16.36 30.48
CA THR A 31 10.04 -15.98 31.71
C THR A 31 8.78 -16.80 31.92
N TYR A 32 7.98 -17.03 30.87
CA TYR A 32 6.84 -17.95 30.92
C TYR A 32 7.23 -19.35 31.39
N GLN A 33 8.30 -19.91 30.81
CA GLN A 33 8.84 -21.21 31.21
C GLN A 33 9.22 -21.25 32.69
N ARG A 34 9.99 -20.25 33.16
CA ARG A 34 10.44 -20.16 34.56
C ARG A 34 9.25 -20.07 35.54
N LEU A 35 8.18 -19.40 35.14
CA LEU A 35 6.98 -19.23 35.97
C LEU A 35 6.00 -20.41 35.85
N GLY A 36 6.23 -21.36 34.95
CA GLY A 36 5.27 -22.44 34.66
C GLY A 36 3.94 -21.92 34.11
N ALA A 37 3.91 -20.71 33.55
CA ALA A 37 2.69 -20.07 33.07
C ALA A 37 2.29 -20.61 31.69
N HIS A 38 0.98 -20.74 31.45
CA HIS A 38 0.46 -21.19 30.17
C HIS A 38 0.52 -20.07 29.11
N VAL A 39 1.10 -20.35 27.94
CA VAL A 39 1.16 -19.41 26.82
C VAL A 39 -0.17 -19.38 26.06
N GLY A 40 -0.79 -18.20 25.97
CA GLY A 40 -2.01 -18.01 25.18
C GLY A 40 -1.76 -18.17 23.67
N ALA A 41 -2.54 -19.03 23.01
CA ALA A 41 -2.33 -19.38 21.60
C ALA A 41 -2.47 -18.19 20.63
N CYS A 42 -3.44 -17.30 20.84
CA CYS A 42 -3.64 -16.11 20.00
C CYS A 42 -2.57 -15.04 20.22
N ASP A 43 -2.12 -14.86 21.46
CA ASP A 43 -1.05 -13.92 21.80
C ASP A 43 0.29 -14.38 21.21
N PHE A 44 0.62 -15.67 21.32
CA PHE A 44 1.81 -16.22 20.68
C PHE A 44 1.73 -16.15 19.14
N ALA A 45 0.57 -16.45 18.55
CA ALA A 45 0.36 -16.29 17.11
C ALA A 45 0.59 -14.84 16.64
N GLN A 46 0.05 -13.86 17.34
CA GLN A 46 0.30 -12.45 17.04
C GLN A 46 1.77 -12.07 17.23
N ALA A 47 2.45 -12.63 18.24
CA ALA A 47 3.88 -12.42 18.45
C ALA A 47 4.72 -12.95 17.27
N LEU A 48 4.39 -14.12 16.73
CA LEU A 48 5.04 -14.67 15.53
C LEU A 48 4.85 -13.79 14.29
N LEU A 49 3.70 -13.14 14.14
CA LEU A 49 3.44 -12.24 13.00
C LEU A 49 4.13 -10.88 13.13
N ARG A 50 4.47 -10.47 14.36
CA ARG A 50 5.17 -9.22 14.66
C ARG A 50 6.68 -9.37 14.73
N VAL A 51 7.18 -10.58 15.00
CA VAL A 51 8.60 -10.80 15.24
C VAL A 51 9.41 -10.44 14.00
N ARG A 52 10.42 -9.59 14.17
CA ARG A 52 11.30 -9.15 13.10
C ARG A 52 12.11 -10.33 12.57
N THR A 53 11.99 -10.60 11.27
CA THR A 53 12.68 -11.72 10.60
C THR A 53 13.66 -11.28 9.52
N THR A 54 13.59 -10.00 9.13
CA THR A 54 14.45 -9.36 8.13
C THR A 54 15.93 -9.28 8.54
N ASP A 55 16.21 -9.05 9.82
CA ASP A 55 17.57 -9.11 10.39
C ASP A 55 17.96 -10.57 10.66
N ARG A 56 18.58 -11.21 9.67
CA ARG A 56 18.89 -12.65 9.70
C ARG A 56 19.85 -13.03 10.82
N ALA A 57 20.79 -12.16 11.18
CA ALA A 57 21.74 -12.44 12.26
C ALA A 57 21.04 -12.40 13.63
N ALA A 58 20.22 -11.38 13.88
CA ALA A 58 19.43 -11.30 15.11
C ALA A 58 18.40 -12.43 15.20
N ALA A 59 17.77 -12.79 14.08
CA ALA A 59 16.81 -13.88 13.99
C ALA A 59 17.46 -15.24 14.30
N GLU A 60 18.64 -15.54 13.75
CA GLU A 60 19.32 -16.82 14.02
C GLU A 60 19.77 -16.91 15.49
N ALA A 61 20.38 -15.85 16.03
CA ALA A 61 20.79 -15.84 17.44
C ALA A 61 19.60 -16.02 18.40
N ALA A 62 18.44 -15.43 18.09
CA ALA A 62 17.23 -15.65 18.85
C ALA A 62 16.66 -17.06 18.65
N ALA A 63 16.73 -17.64 17.45
CA ALA A 63 16.29 -18.99 17.15
C ALA A 63 17.09 -20.05 17.94
N GLU A 64 18.41 -19.89 18.04
CA GLU A 64 19.26 -20.74 18.89
C GLU A 64 18.83 -20.67 20.35
N ARG A 65 18.66 -19.45 20.89
CA ARG A 65 18.21 -19.26 22.27
C ARG A 65 16.81 -19.83 22.52
N ALA A 66 15.89 -19.67 21.58
CA ALA A 66 14.52 -20.20 21.67
C ALA A 66 14.49 -21.74 21.64
N ALA A 67 15.33 -22.38 20.83
CA ALA A 67 15.44 -23.83 20.77
C ALA A 67 15.93 -24.44 22.09
N VAL A 68 16.85 -23.77 22.78
CA VAL A 68 17.39 -24.20 24.09
C VAL A 68 16.35 -24.16 25.21
N LEU A 69 15.24 -23.42 25.06
CA LEU A 69 14.16 -23.41 26.05
C LEU A 69 13.52 -24.80 26.22
N GLY A 70 13.55 -25.66 25.21
CA GLY A 70 12.97 -27.01 25.27
C GLY A 70 11.42 -27.04 25.32
N THR A 71 10.75 -25.90 25.18
CA THR A 71 9.28 -25.80 25.13
C THR A 71 8.73 -25.96 23.70
N PRO A 72 7.46 -26.34 23.51
CA PRO A 72 6.82 -26.36 22.19
C PRO A 72 6.86 -24.99 21.50
N GLU A 73 6.60 -23.91 22.23
CA GLU A 73 6.60 -22.54 21.73
C GLU A 73 8.01 -22.08 21.34
N GLY A 74 9.03 -22.45 22.12
CA GLY A 74 10.43 -22.17 21.83
C GLY A 74 10.90 -22.83 20.53
N ARG A 75 10.54 -24.12 20.31
CA ARG A 75 10.80 -24.82 19.05
C ARG A 75 10.11 -24.14 17.87
N ARG A 76 8.82 -23.83 18.01
CA ARG A 76 8.05 -23.16 16.95
C ARG A 76 8.60 -21.77 16.60
N LEU A 77 9.01 -20.98 17.59
CA LEU A 77 9.66 -19.69 17.35
C LEU A 77 10.99 -19.86 16.62
N ALA A 78 11.81 -20.83 17.05
CA ALA A 78 13.09 -21.09 16.42
C ALA A 78 12.93 -21.47 14.94
N ASP A 79 11.99 -22.38 14.63
CA ASP A 79 11.70 -22.78 13.25
C ASP A 79 11.17 -21.59 12.44
N TRP A 80 10.25 -20.80 12.99
CA TRP A 80 9.69 -19.61 12.35
C TRP A 80 10.77 -18.58 11.98
N LEU A 81 11.70 -18.28 12.89
CA LEU A 81 12.80 -17.36 12.65
C LEU A 81 13.76 -17.90 11.57
N ARG A 82 14.06 -19.21 11.59
CA ARG A 82 14.93 -19.85 10.59
C ARG A 82 14.31 -19.86 9.19
N THR A 83 13.01 -20.07 9.08
CA THR A 83 12.31 -20.06 7.78
C THR A 83 12.02 -18.64 7.24
N GLY A 84 12.34 -17.59 8.01
CA GLY A 84 12.10 -16.20 7.60
C GLY A 84 10.66 -15.74 7.82
N GLY A 85 9.99 -16.31 8.82
CA GLY A 85 8.65 -15.90 9.21
C GLY A 85 7.54 -16.38 8.27
N LEU A 86 6.57 -15.49 8.02
CA LEU A 86 5.42 -15.79 7.18
C LEU A 86 5.84 -15.82 5.70
N THR A 87 6.04 -17.03 5.18
CA THR A 87 6.37 -17.27 3.77
C THR A 87 5.11 -17.51 2.94
N GLY A 88 5.23 -17.42 1.60
CA GLY A 88 4.12 -17.68 0.68
C GLY A 88 3.16 -16.50 0.48
N THR A 89 3.52 -15.29 0.89
CA THR A 89 2.70 -14.07 0.74
C THR A 89 2.73 -13.49 -0.68
N VAL A 90 2.99 -14.30 -1.71
CA VAL A 90 3.13 -13.84 -3.10
C VAL A 90 1.78 -13.31 -3.59
N LEU A 91 1.76 -12.06 -4.02
CA LEU A 91 0.59 -11.44 -4.62
C LEU A 91 0.70 -11.43 -6.14
N HIS A 92 -0.37 -11.86 -6.80
CA HIS A 92 -0.48 -11.86 -8.25
C HIS A 92 -1.32 -10.68 -8.71
N ARG A 93 -0.70 -9.77 -9.46
CA ARG A 93 -1.40 -8.71 -10.18
C ARG A 93 -1.92 -9.25 -11.50
N THR A 94 -3.20 -9.03 -11.76
CA THR A 94 -3.89 -9.42 -13.00
C THR A 94 -4.81 -8.30 -13.45
N VAL A 95 -5.17 -8.30 -14.74
CA VAL A 95 -6.17 -7.39 -15.30
C VAL A 95 -7.32 -8.23 -15.82
N THR A 96 -8.55 -7.96 -15.37
CA THR A 96 -9.75 -8.69 -15.80
C THR A 96 -10.46 -7.99 -16.96
N ASP A 97 -11.44 -8.67 -17.56
CA ASP A 97 -12.31 -8.27 -18.67
C ASP A 97 -12.69 -6.78 -18.63
N GLN A 98 -11.93 -5.90 -19.32
CA GLN A 98 -12.10 -4.43 -19.41
C GLN A 98 -11.25 -3.56 -18.45
N THR A 99 -9.93 -3.78 -18.37
CA THR A 99 -8.93 -2.88 -17.74
C THR A 99 -8.95 -2.77 -16.22
N THR A 100 -9.76 -3.59 -15.54
CA THR A 100 -9.82 -3.56 -14.08
C THR A 100 -8.57 -4.19 -13.46
N PRO A 101 -7.79 -3.44 -12.67
CA PRO A 101 -6.69 -4.01 -11.92
C PRO A 101 -7.23 -4.85 -10.75
N VAL A 102 -6.71 -6.07 -10.63
CA VAL A 102 -7.09 -7.01 -9.58
C VAL A 102 -5.82 -7.60 -8.97
N ILE A 103 -5.76 -7.59 -7.63
CA ILE A 103 -4.69 -8.24 -6.88
C ILE A 103 -5.25 -9.50 -6.21
N ARG A 104 -4.54 -10.61 -6.34
CA ARG A 104 -4.91 -11.89 -5.76
C ARG A 104 -3.82 -12.39 -4.82
N SER A 105 -4.21 -12.91 -3.67
CA SER A 105 -3.35 -13.79 -2.87
C SER A 105 -3.82 -15.22 -3.03
N GLY A 106 -2.86 -16.15 -3.15
CA GLY A 106 -3.13 -17.56 -2.94
C GLY A 106 -3.37 -17.88 -1.47
N GLU A 107 -3.57 -19.16 -1.19
CA GLU A 107 -3.63 -19.67 0.19
C GLU A 107 -2.25 -19.58 0.85
N ILE A 108 -2.18 -19.04 2.06
CA ILE A 108 -0.95 -18.93 2.86
C ILE A 108 -0.94 -20.08 3.87
N THR A 109 -0.47 -21.23 3.42
CA THR A 109 -0.52 -22.49 4.19
C THR A 109 0.21 -22.43 5.53
N ALA A 110 1.19 -21.52 5.68
CA ALA A 110 1.87 -21.26 6.95
C ALA A 110 0.91 -20.88 8.10
N LEU A 111 -0.27 -20.33 7.78
CA LEU A 111 -1.30 -19.94 8.75
C LEU A 111 -2.25 -21.09 9.15
N HIS A 112 -2.19 -22.26 8.53
CA HIS A 112 -3.04 -23.41 8.93
C HIS A 112 -2.73 -23.89 10.36
N MET A 113 -1.48 -23.73 10.77
CA MET A 113 -1.00 -24.07 12.11
C MET A 113 -1.30 -22.98 13.16
N PHE A 114 -1.95 -21.89 12.75
CA PHE A 114 -2.36 -20.82 13.65
C PHE A 114 -3.77 -21.08 14.24
N PRO A 115 -4.12 -20.42 15.36
CA PRO A 115 -5.48 -20.45 15.90
C PRO A 115 -6.52 -20.03 14.86
N LEU A 116 -7.76 -20.49 15.01
CA LEU A 116 -8.86 -20.21 14.06
C LEU A 116 -9.00 -18.73 13.71
N ALA A 117 -8.81 -17.83 14.67
CA ALA A 117 -8.88 -16.38 14.48
C ALA A 117 -7.89 -15.82 13.43
N PHE A 118 -6.82 -16.54 13.11
CA PHE A 118 -5.79 -16.12 12.15
C PHE A 118 -5.88 -16.86 10.81
N ARG A 119 -6.65 -17.95 10.73
CA ARG A 119 -6.71 -18.76 9.50
C ARG A 119 -7.30 -17.99 8.33
N GLU A 120 -8.25 -17.09 8.59
CA GLU A 120 -8.84 -16.22 7.57
C GLU A 120 -7.83 -15.25 6.93
N LEU A 121 -6.72 -14.94 7.61
CA LEU A 121 -5.64 -14.17 7.00
C LEU A 121 -4.93 -14.98 5.90
N GLY A 122 -4.92 -16.31 6.02
CA GLY A 122 -4.33 -17.22 5.04
C GLY A 122 -5.26 -17.67 3.93
N SER A 123 -6.55 -17.39 4.04
CA SER A 123 -7.53 -17.67 2.97
C SER A 123 -7.17 -16.88 1.69
N PRO A 124 -7.35 -17.48 0.50
CA PRO A 124 -7.24 -16.77 -0.77
C PRO A 124 -8.10 -15.50 -0.75
N ALA A 125 -7.55 -14.41 -1.26
CA ALA A 125 -8.23 -13.13 -1.23
C ALA A 125 -8.09 -12.37 -2.54
N LEU A 126 -9.09 -11.53 -2.78
CA LEU A 126 -9.26 -10.77 -3.99
C LEU A 126 -9.40 -9.28 -3.64
N GLY A 127 -8.37 -8.50 -3.96
CA GLY A 127 -8.45 -7.05 -3.98
C GLY A 127 -9.02 -6.60 -5.32
N SER A 128 -10.23 -6.05 -5.31
CA SER A 128 -10.85 -5.45 -6.48
C SER A 128 -11.68 -4.22 -6.08
N HIS A 129 -12.06 -3.42 -7.07
CA HIS A 129 -12.90 -2.26 -6.86
C HIS A 129 -14.38 -2.59 -6.56
N HIS A 130 -14.80 -3.85 -6.74
CA HIS A 130 -16.18 -4.24 -6.46
C HIS A 130 -16.47 -4.14 -4.96
N ARG A 131 -17.48 -3.37 -4.61
CA ARG A 131 -17.93 -3.18 -3.24
C ARG A 131 -18.47 -4.50 -2.69
N CYS A 132 -17.76 -5.13 -1.75
CA CYS A 132 -18.36 -6.19 -0.95
C CYS A 132 -19.30 -5.56 0.07
N TRP A 133 -20.57 -5.97 0.09
CA TRP A 133 -21.53 -5.58 1.13
C TRP A 133 -21.06 -5.97 2.55
N CYS A 134 -20.11 -6.90 2.66
CA CYS A 134 -19.49 -7.34 3.90
C CYS A 134 -18.49 -6.34 4.52
N ALA A 135 -18.00 -5.34 3.75
CA ALA A 135 -16.93 -4.44 4.17
C ALA A 135 -17.41 -3.22 5.00
N ALA A 136 -18.72 -3.05 5.16
CA ALA A 136 -19.34 -1.83 5.70
C ALA A 136 -19.30 -1.68 7.24
N THR A 137 -18.46 -2.43 7.95
CA THR A 137 -18.47 -2.46 9.44
C THR A 137 -17.13 -2.20 10.12
N ALA A 138 -16.10 -1.71 9.43
CA ALA A 138 -14.75 -1.65 10.01
C ALA A 138 -13.95 -0.34 9.76
N ALA A 139 -14.59 0.83 9.67
CA ALA A 139 -13.84 2.09 9.58
C ALA A 139 -13.04 2.43 10.85
N VAL A 140 -13.50 1.99 12.04
CA VAL A 140 -13.04 2.53 13.33
C VAL A 140 -11.65 2.05 13.79
N GLN A 141 -11.01 1.07 13.12
CA GLN A 141 -9.74 0.49 13.61
C GLN A 141 -8.67 0.22 12.53
N GLN A 142 -8.84 0.71 11.29
CA GLN A 142 -7.90 0.42 10.20
C GLN A 142 -6.49 0.98 10.46
N THR A 143 -6.40 2.11 11.17
CA THR A 143 -5.15 2.76 11.55
C THR A 143 -4.18 1.83 12.30
N HIS A 144 -4.68 0.80 13.01
CA HIS A 144 -3.85 -0.15 13.75
C HIS A 144 -3.47 -1.40 12.95
N TRP A 145 -4.03 -1.60 11.75
CA TRP A 145 -3.80 -2.81 10.95
C TRP A 145 -2.34 -3.00 10.53
N PRO A 146 -1.58 -1.96 10.12
CA PRO A 146 -0.17 -2.13 9.79
C PRO A 146 0.65 -2.71 10.94
N ALA A 147 0.28 -2.41 12.19
CA ALA A 147 0.95 -2.94 13.39
C ALA A 147 0.58 -4.40 13.71
N LEU A 148 -0.39 -5.01 13.00
CA LEU A 148 -0.68 -6.43 13.12
C LEU A 148 0.29 -7.28 12.29
N LEU A 149 0.75 -6.75 11.15
CA LEU A 149 1.60 -7.43 10.17
C LEU A 149 2.73 -6.50 9.68
N PRO A 150 3.64 -6.06 10.55
CA PRO A 150 4.61 -5.00 10.23
C PRO A 150 5.51 -5.34 9.02
N GLU A 151 5.97 -6.60 8.91
CA GLU A 151 6.82 -7.03 7.78
C GLU A 151 6.01 -7.42 6.52
N HIS A 152 4.66 -7.41 6.57
CA HIS A 152 3.79 -7.83 5.46
C HIS A 152 2.72 -6.77 5.09
N PRO A 153 3.12 -5.53 4.75
CA PRO A 153 2.17 -4.47 4.39
C PRO A 153 1.32 -4.83 3.17
N GLU A 154 1.83 -5.64 2.23
CA GLU A 154 1.07 -6.08 1.07
C GLU A 154 -0.22 -6.87 1.43
N LEU A 155 -0.22 -7.64 2.52
CA LEU A 155 -1.43 -8.34 2.98
C LEU A 155 -2.48 -7.36 3.54
N ILE A 156 -2.02 -6.31 4.22
CA ILE A 156 -2.88 -5.24 4.71
C ILE A 156 -3.43 -4.43 3.53
N ALA A 157 -2.55 -4.01 2.61
CA ALA A 157 -2.92 -3.28 1.40
C ALA A 157 -3.97 -4.03 0.57
N LEU A 158 -3.80 -5.36 0.42
CA LEU A 158 -4.75 -6.22 -0.28
C LEU A 158 -6.17 -6.11 0.31
N ARG A 159 -6.28 -6.08 1.64
CA ARG A 159 -7.56 -5.90 2.34
C ARG A 159 -8.07 -4.47 2.26
N LEU A 160 -7.19 -3.46 2.18
CA LEU A 160 -7.58 -2.06 2.05
C LEU A 160 -8.13 -1.70 0.66
N ILE A 161 -7.77 -2.44 -0.41
CA ILE A 161 -8.29 -2.20 -1.77
C ILE A 161 -9.83 -2.15 -1.78
N GLN A 162 -10.50 -3.06 -1.06
CA GLN A 162 -11.96 -3.15 -1.01
C GLN A 162 -12.63 -2.00 -0.22
N HIS A 163 -11.85 -1.23 0.53
CA HIS A 163 -12.32 -0.06 1.29
C HIS A 163 -12.00 1.25 0.55
N VAL A 164 -10.79 1.37 0.01
CA VAL A 164 -10.32 2.62 -0.61
C VAL A 164 -10.88 2.82 -2.02
N LEU A 165 -10.89 1.80 -2.88
CA LEU A 165 -11.32 1.98 -4.28
C LEU A 165 -12.80 2.40 -4.41
N PRO A 166 -13.76 1.79 -3.68
CA PRO A 166 -15.15 2.23 -3.74
C PRO A 166 -15.35 3.70 -3.33
N CYS A 167 -14.55 4.22 -2.38
CA CYS A 167 -14.62 5.60 -1.91
C CYS A 167 -14.16 6.65 -2.93
N ALA A 168 -13.47 6.23 -4.00
CA ALA A 168 -13.15 7.14 -5.11
C ALA A 168 -14.35 7.34 -6.05
N GLN A 169 -15.15 6.29 -6.24
CA GLN A 169 -16.30 6.27 -7.15
C GLN A 169 -17.60 6.72 -6.48
N TYR A 170 -17.87 6.23 -5.27
CA TYR A 170 -19.12 6.48 -4.55
C TYR A 170 -18.89 7.49 -3.42
N PRO A 171 -19.79 8.46 -3.23
CA PRO A 171 -19.77 9.33 -2.04
C PRO A 171 -20.16 8.48 -0.83
N GLU A 172 -19.17 7.86 -0.19
CA GLU A 172 -19.39 7.05 1.00
C GLU A 172 -19.60 7.91 2.25
N LYS A 173 -20.33 7.34 3.21
CA LYS A 173 -20.58 7.92 4.53
C LYS A 173 -19.51 7.54 5.56
N ASP A 174 -18.60 6.63 5.21
CA ASP A 174 -17.57 6.16 6.14
C ASP A 174 -16.43 7.17 6.20
N PRO A 175 -16.19 7.80 7.37
CA PRO A 175 -15.03 8.65 7.55
C PRO A 175 -13.77 7.79 7.67
N ASP A 176 -12.69 8.27 7.06
CA ASP A 176 -11.30 7.92 7.42
C ASP A 176 -10.72 6.63 6.82
N VAL A 177 -11.00 6.37 5.54
CA VAL A 177 -10.53 5.16 4.85
C VAL A 177 -9.06 5.20 4.43
N CYS A 178 -8.45 6.40 4.32
CA CYS A 178 -7.06 6.54 3.88
C CYS A 178 -6.08 6.92 4.99
N SER A 179 -6.53 7.19 6.23
CA SER A 179 -5.62 7.54 7.35
C SER A 179 -4.62 6.43 7.69
N VAL A 180 -4.93 5.19 7.30
CA VAL A 180 -4.02 4.04 7.42
C VAL A 180 -2.86 4.08 6.41
N LEU A 181 -2.99 4.77 5.27
CA LEU A 181 -2.01 4.70 4.18
C LEU A 181 -0.61 5.24 4.57
N PRO A 182 -0.47 6.36 5.32
CA PRO A 182 0.84 6.78 5.82
C PRO A 182 1.49 5.76 6.76
N LEU A 183 0.70 5.07 7.57
CA LEU A 183 1.21 4.03 8.48
C LEU A 183 1.62 2.77 7.71
N LEU A 184 0.85 2.40 6.69
CA LEU A 184 1.22 1.34 5.75
C LEU A 184 2.52 1.66 5.01
N ALA A 185 2.72 2.91 4.59
CA ALA A 185 3.96 3.37 3.94
C ALA A 185 5.18 3.33 4.87
N GLN A 186 4.97 3.49 6.19
CA GLN A 186 6.00 3.40 7.22
C GLN A 186 6.31 1.96 7.64
N SER A 187 5.46 0.98 7.27
CA SER A 187 5.70 -0.41 7.58
C SER A 187 7.08 -0.87 7.08
N PRO A 188 7.84 -1.63 7.88
CA PRO A 188 9.18 -2.08 7.53
C PRO A 188 9.21 -3.02 6.32
N GLY A 189 8.13 -3.76 6.07
CA GLY A 189 8.03 -4.66 4.93
C GLY A 189 8.09 -3.97 3.56
N ALA A 190 8.32 -4.78 2.53
CA ALA A 190 8.39 -4.30 1.14
C ALA A 190 7.01 -3.89 0.62
N SER A 191 6.95 -2.77 -0.10
CA SER A 191 5.78 -2.35 -0.84
C SER A 191 5.75 -3.01 -2.22
N GLY A 192 4.56 -3.37 -2.67
CA GLY A 192 4.34 -4.08 -3.92
C GLY A 192 3.05 -3.65 -4.61
N PRO A 193 2.47 -4.52 -5.45
CA PRO A 193 1.34 -4.16 -6.31
C PRO A 193 0.06 -3.81 -5.53
N ALA A 194 -0.18 -4.37 -4.34
CA ALA A 194 -1.34 -3.99 -3.54
C ALA A 194 -1.19 -2.59 -2.94
N THR A 195 0.00 -2.26 -2.40
CA THR A 195 0.30 -0.93 -1.88
C THR A 195 0.21 0.13 -2.99
N SER A 196 0.76 -0.17 -4.17
CA SER A 196 0.66 0.71 -5.34
C SER A 196 -0.81 1.00 -5.69
N LEU A 197 -1.64 -0.03 -5.80
CA LEU A 197 -3.04 0.11 -6.20
C LEU A 197 -3.88 0.88 -5.18
N VAL A 198 -3.68 0.63 -3.87
CA VAL A 198 -4.44 1.34 -2.83
C VAL A 198 -4.04 2.82 -2.76
N VAL A 199 -2.76 3.15 -2.93
CA VAL A 199 -2.30 4.55 -3.01
C VAL A 199 -2.85 5.22 -4.27
N ALA A 200 -2.82 4.54 -5.42
CA ALA A 200 -3.39 5.06 -6.67
C ALA A 200 -4.86 5.46 -6.52
N GLY A 201 -5.68 4.60 -5.90
CA GLY A 201 -7.08 4.91 -5.60
C GLY A 201 -7.24 6.02 -4.56
N GLY A 202 -6.44 5.99 -3.50
CA GLY A 202 -6.40 6.99 -2.44
C GLY A 202 -6.18 8.40 -2.96
N LEU A 203 -5.36 8.58 -4.00
CA LEU A 203 -5.07 9.90 -4.59
C LEU A 203 -6.29 10.56 -5.24
N SER A 204 -7.39 9.83 -5.47
CA SER A 204 -8.60 10.34 -6.12
C SER A 204 -9.89 10.14 -5.32
N VAL A 205 -9.79 9.81 -4.03
CA VAL A 205 -10.96 9.73 -3.13
C VAL A 205 -11.67 11.07 -2.99
N GLN A 206 -12.98 11.04 -2.70
CA GLN A 206 -13.77 12.28 -2.70
C GLN A 206 -13.44 13.22 -1.55
N ARG A 207 -13.16 12.65 -0.36
CA ARG A 207 -12.84 13.39 0.85
C ARG A 207 -11.40 13.91 0.79
N GLN A 208 -11.23 15.21 1.01
CA GLN A 208 -9.92 15.87 0.91
C GLN A 208 -8.92 15.36 1.96
N GLU A 209 -9.36 15.12 3.19
CA GLU A 209 -8.51 14.59 4.26
C GLU A 209 -7.93 13.22 3.90
N ASP A 210 -8.74 12.35 3.31
CA ASP A 210 -8.29 11.04 2.84
C ASP A 210 -7.33 11.15 1.65
N ARG A 211 -7.53 12.12 0.74
CA ARG A 211 -6.57 12.41 -0.35
C ARG A 211 -5.23 12.89 0.22
N ILE A 212 -5.23 13.74 1.24
CA ILE A 212 -4.00 14.22 1.88
C ILE A 212 -3.25 13.04 2.49
N ALA A 213 -3.93 12.12 3.19
CA ALA A 213 -3.30 10.91 3.72
C ALA A 213 -2.69 10.02 2.61
N ALA A 214 -3.33 9.92 1.44
CA ALA A 214 -2.78 9.22 0.29
C ALA A 214 -1.54 9.94 -0.30
N VAL A 215 -1.52 11.27 -0.31
CA VAL A 215 -0.34 12.07 -0.71
C VAL A 215 0.81 11.86 0.28
N ASP A 216 0.55 11.87 1.58
CA ASP A 216 1.56 11.58 2.60
C ASP A 216 2.15 10.18 2.44
N ALA A 217 1.31 9.19 2.17
CA ALA A 217 1.75 7.82 1.87
C ALA A 217 2.65 7.77 0.61
N LEU A 218 2.27 8.45 -0.47
CA LEU A 218 3.07 8.56 -1.69
C LEU A 218 4.45 9.16 -1.40
N LEU A 219 4.51 10.25 -0.63
CA LEU A 219 5.75 10.93 -0.27
C LEU A 219 6.64 10.06 0.63
N LEU A 220 6.06 9.38 1.61
CA LEU A 220 6.77 8.44 2.49
C LEU A 220 7.37 7.26 1.72
N LEU A 221 6.61 6.67 0.78
CA LEU A 221 7.10 5.58 -0.07
C LEU A 221 8.25 6.06 -0.97
N ALA A 222 8.13 7.26 -1.56
CA ALA A 222 9.17 7.85 -2.38
C ALA A 222 10.44 8.13 -1.57
N ALA A 223 10.31 8.73 -0.38
CA ALA A 223 11.42 9.04 0.51
C ALA A 223 12.17 7.79 0.97
N GLN A 224 11.44 6.71 1.25
CA GLN A 224 12.00 5.41 1.65
C GLN A 224 12.50 4.57 0.47
N LYS A 225 12.38 5.06 -0.79
CA LYS A 225 12.68 4.29 -2.02
C LYS A 225 11.89 2.97 -2.12
N LYS A 226 10.68 2.95 -1.57
CA LYS A 226 9.70 1.86 -1.64
C LYS A 226 8.64 2.07 -2.71
N LEU A 227 8.65 3.23 -3.38
CA LEU A 227 7.77 3.52 -4.50
C LEU A 227 8.35 2.97 -5.80
N ASP A 228 7.55 2.19 -6.53
CA ASP A 228 7.74 1.91 -7.96
C ASP A 228 6.86 2.90 -8.77
N PRO A 229 7.44 3.94 -9.38
CA PRO A 229 6.67 4.93 -10.13
C PRO A 229 5.97 4.34 -11.36
N GLY A 230 6.54 3.31 -11.99
CA GLY A 230 5.97 2.68 -13.18
C GLY A 230 4.77 1.80 -12.83
N ALA A 231 4.84 1.06 -11.73
CA ALA A 231 3.69 0.32 -11.20
C ALA A 231 2.55 1.28 -10.82
N LEU A 232 2.87 2.37 -10.11
CA LEU A 232 1.88 3.39 -9.74
C LEU A 232 1.24 4.04 -10.97
N ALA A 233 2.04 4.40 -11.96
CA ALA A 233 1.54 4.97 -13.22
C ALA A 233 0.62 4.00 -13.97
N THR A 234 0.96 2.72 -13.98
CA THR A 234 0.15 1.65 -14.59
C THR A 234 -1.20 1.52 -13.88
N ASP A 235 -1.20 1.53 -12.54
CA ASP A 235 -2.43 1.46 -11.75
C ASP A 235 -3.29 2.71 -11.91
N LEU A 236 -2.70 3.92 -11.90
CA LEU A 236 -3.41 5.18 -12.16
C LEU A 236 -4.06 5.19 -13.55
N GLY A 237 -3.32 4.78 -14.58
CA GLY A 237 -3.86 4.67 -15.94
C GLY A 237 -5.04 3.70 -16.00
N ALA A 238 -4.90 2.51 -15.43
CA ALA A 238 -5.99 1.52 -15.38
C ALA A 238 -7.22 2.05 -14.63
N LEU A 239 -7.04 2.66 -13.46
CA LEU A 239 -8.13 3.20 -12.65
C LEU A 239 -8.84 4.39 -13.30
N MET A 240 -8.14 5.20 -14.09
CA MET A 240 -8.78 6.26 -14.88
C MET A 240 -9.66 5.71 -16.01
N LEU A 241 -9.22 4.64 -16.67
CA LEU A 241 -9.98 4.03 -17.76
C LEU A 241 -11.33 3.45 -17.30
N ILE A 242 -11.41 3.00 -16.05
CA ILE A 242 -12.67 2.53 -15.44
C ILE A 242 -13.37 3.60 -14.60
N GLY A 243 -12.90 4.85 -14.64
CA GLY A 243 -13.55 5.99 -14.00
C GLY A 243 -13.46 6.03 -12.46
N ILE A 244 -12.58 5.24 -11.85
CA ILE A 244 -12.33 5.28 -10.39
C ILE A 244 -11.46 6.49 -10.04
N VAL A 245 -10.42 6.74 -10.83
CA VAL A 245 -9.57 7.93 -10.69
C VAL A 245 -10.04 9.01 -11.65
N THR A 246 -10.27 10.22 -11.15
CA THR A 246 -10.62 11.37 -11.98
C THR A 246 -9.39 12.26 -12.21
N PRO A 247 -9.16 12.74 -13.46
CA PRO A 247 -7.99 13.55 -13.77
C PRO A 247 -7.85 14.82 -12.91
N SER A 248 -8.98 15.48 -12.58
CA SER A 248 -8.96 16.71 -11.78
C SER A 248 -8.53 16.49 -10.32
N ARG A 249 -9.05 15.45 -9.66
CA ARG A 249 -8.63 15.11 -8.28
C ARG A 249 -7.20 14.61 -8.24
N LEU A 250 -6.80 13.81 -9.24
CA LEU A 250 -5.40 13.40 -9.32
C LEU A 250 -4.47 14.60 -9.51
N ALA A 251 -4.85 15.57 -10.35
CA ALA A 251 -4.08 16.80 -10.53
C ALA A 251 -3.94 17.58 -9.20
N GLU A 252 -5.01 17.68 -8.41
CA GLU A 252 -4.98 18.30 -7.07
C GLU A 252 -4.00 17.58 -6.13
N SER A 253 -4.11 16.25 -6.01
CA SER A 253 -3.25 15.43 -5.15
C SER A 253 -1.79 15.48 -5.59
N LEU A 254 -1.51 15.33 -6.88
CA LEU A 254 -0.15 15.36 -7.41
C LEU A 254 0.44 16.78 -7.40
N GLY A 255 -0.37 17.81 -7.58
CA GLY A 255 0.05 19.21 -7.40
C GLY A 255 0.43 19.49 -5.95
N THR A 256 -0.34 18.96 -4.98
CA THR A 256 0.01 19.01 -3.56
C THR A 256 1.33 18.28 -3.29
N ALA A 257 1.51 17.07 -3.82
CA ALA A 257 2.78 16.36 -3.69
C ALA A 257 3.95 17.17 -4.31
N ALA A 258 3.78 17.72 -5.51
CA ALA A 258 4.81 18.50 -6.21
C ALA A 258 5.22 19.75 -5.41
N SER A 259 4.27 20.46 -4.81
CA SER A 259 4.53 21.69 -4.03
C SER A 259 5.32 21.42 -2.74
N THR A 260 5.33 20.19 -2.23
CA THR A 260 6.25 19.76 -1.14
C THR A 260 7.69 19.53 -1.60
N GLY A 261 7.99 19.73 -2.90
CA GLY A 261 9.31 19.53 -3.50
C GLY A 261 9.46 18.21 -4.27
N ALA A 262 8.42 17.36 -4.33
CA ALA A 262 8.47 16.06 -4.99
C ALA A 262 8.31 16.11 -6.53
N TYR A 263 8.71 17.21 -7.17
CA TYR A 263 8.55 17.45 -8.61
C TYR A 263 9.08 16.29 -9.48
N ARG A 264 10.24 15.71 -9.13
CA ARG A 264 10.82 14.58 -9.89
C ARG A 264 9.98 13.31 -9.78
N THR A 265 9.50 12.99 -8.59
CA THR A 265 8.64 11.83 -8.35
C THR A 265 7.33 11.97 -9.11
N VAL A 266 6.68 13.13 -8.97
CA VAL A 266 5.41 13.43 -9.65
C VAL A 266 5.58 13.40 -11.17
N TRP A 267 6.65 14.01 -11.70
CA TRP A 267 6.98 13.94 -13.12
C TRP A 267 7.11 12.50 -13.62
N THR A 268 7.87 11.67 -12.90
CA THR A 268 8.11 10.27 -13.32
C THR A 268 6.80 9.49 -13.40
N VAL A 269 5.92 9.65 -12.40
CA VAL A 269 4.58 9.03 -12.40
C VAL A 269 3.73 9.55 -13.57
N LEU A 270 3.68 10.86 -13.77
CA LEU A 270 2.86 11.48 -14.82
C LEU A 270 3.34 11.11 -16.23
N ARG A 271 4.64 11.10 -16.47
CA ARG A 271 5.24 10.71 -17.75
C ARG A 271 4.76 9.33 -18.20
N ASP A 272 4.67 8.39 -17.26
CA ASP A 272 4.31 7.01 -17.55
C ASP A 272 2.79 6.78 -17.51
N ALA A 273 2.03 7.61 -16.77
CA ALA A 273 0.58 7.51 -16.65
C ALA A 273 -0.20 8.23 -17.76
N LEU A 274 0.37 9.28 -18.37
CA LEU A 274 -0.29 10.09 -19.40
C LEU A 274 -0.54 9.37 -20.73
N PRO A 275 0.39 8.59 -21.31
CA PRO A 275 0.25 8.09 -22.68
C PRO A 275 -1.07 7.34 -22.96
N PRO A 276 -1.54 6.41 -22.10
CA PRO A 276 -2.82 5.72 -22.31
C PRO A 276 -4.05 6.63 -22.35
N LEU A 277 -3.96 7.81 -21.71
CA LEU A 277 -5.04 8.81 -21.67
C LEU A 277 -5.03 9.70 -22.90
N LEU A 278 -3.84 9.97 -23.45
CA LEU A 278 -3.69 10.81 -24.64
C LEU A 278 -3.96 10.02 -25.94
N SER A 279 -3.72 8.70 -25.93
CA SER A 279 -3.93 7.83 -27.10
C SER A 279 -5.40 7.46 -27.36
N LYS A 280 -6.32 7.78 -26.45
CA LYS A 280 -7.74 7.44 -26.58
C LYS A 280 -8.55 8.65 -27.00
N ASP A 281 -9.54 8.41 -27.86
CA ASP A 281 -10.64 9.35 -28.10
C ASP A 281 -11.58 9.36 -26.89
N LEU A 282 -11.11 9.97 -25.80
CA LEU A 282 -11.88 10.13 -24.57
C LEU A 282 -13.11 11.01 -24.83
N SER A 283 -14.25 10.62 -24.25
CA SER A 283 -15.44 11.48 -24.25
C SER A 283 -15.15 12.81 -23.55
N PRO A 284 -15.97 13.86 -23.78
CA PRO A 284 -15.82 15.13 -23.07
C PRO A 284 -15.90 15.01 -21.55
N ALA A 285 -16.62 14.00 -21.02
CA ALA A 285 -16.70 13.73 -19.60
C ALA A 285 -15.40 13.12 -19.05
N GLU A 286 -14.77 12.20 -19.79
CA GLU A 286 -13.51 11.53 -19.43
C GLU A 286 -12.29 12.46 -19.63
N SER A 287 -12.37 13.38 -20.59
CA SER A 287 -11.36 14.43 -20.81
C SER A 287 -11.42 15.55 -19.77
N ARG A 288 -12.46 15.57 -18.91
CA ARG A 288 -12.66 16.63 -17.93
C ARG A 288 -11.56 16.57 -16.88
N GLY A 289 -10.78 17.64 -16.82
CA GLY A 289 -9.66 17.81 -15.90
C GLY A 289 -8.32 17.28 -16.37
N LEU A 290 -8.26 16.69 -17.57
CA LEU A 290 -6.98 16.32 -18.19
C LEU A 290 -6.09 17.56 -18.41
N GLY A 291 -6.69 18.73 -18.66
CA GLY A 291 -5.96 20.00 -18.73
C GLY A 291 -5.33 20.43 -17.39
N GLU A 292 -5.98 20.17 -16.25
CA GLU A 292 -5.35 20.39 -14.93
C GLU A 292 -4.19 19.41 -14.73
N LEU A 293 -4.36 18.14 -15.10
CA LEU A 293 -3.30 17.14 -14.99
C LEU A 293 -2.07 17.49 -15.84
N LEU A 294 -2.28 17.95 -17.09
CA LEU A 294 -1.20 18.45 -17.95
C LEU A 294 -0.54 19.72 -17.39
N THR A 295 -1.27 20.53 -16.61
CA THR A 295 -0.68 21.71 -15.95
C THR A 295 0.38 21.27 -14.94
N VAL A 296 0.04 20.29 -14.09
CA VAL A 296 0.98 19.72 -13.11
C VAL A 296 2.15 19.04 -13.80
N ALA A 297 1.89 18.29 -14.88
CA ALA A 297 2.93 17.63 -15.66
C ALA A 297 3.92 18.64 -16.26
N ALA A 298 3.42 19.72 -16.88
CA ALA A 298 4.25 20.78 -17.46
C ALA A 298 5.11 21.47 -16.40
N GLU A 299 4.52 21.83 -15.26
CA GLU A 299 5.27 22.45 -14.15
C GLU A 299 6.36 21.52 -13.62
N CYS A 300 6.06 20.24 -13.42
CA CYS A 300 7.06 19.27 -12.97
C CYS A 300 8.16 19.06 -14.00
N ALA A 301 7.84 18.99 -15.31
CA ALA A 301 8.83 18.88 -16.38
C ALA A 301 9.78 20.09 -16.40
N GLU A 302 9.24 21.30 -16.31
CA GLU A 302 10.02 22.55 -16.26
C GLU A 302 10.94 22.59 -15.04
N ARG A 303 10.42 22.30 -13.85
CA ARG A 303 11.18 22.31 -12.59
C ARG A 303 12.27 21.25 -12.53
N THR A 304 12.07 20.12 -13.21
CA THR A 304 13.02 19.01 -13.22
C THR A 304 13.98 19.05 -14.40
N GLY A 305 13.76 19.93 -15.37
CA GLY A 305 14.51 19.97 -16.62
C GLY A 305 14.31 18.71 -17.47
N ALA A 306 13.14 18.07 -17.36
CA ALA A 306 12.84 16.84 -18.08
C ALA A 306 12.85 17.08 -19.59
N ARG A 307 13.33 16.08 -20.33
CA ARG A 307 13.36 16.08 -21.79
C ARG A 307 12.85 14.76 -22.34
N GLY A 308 12.42 14.77 -23.60
CA GLY A 308 11.97 13.57 -24.31
C GLY A 308 10.63 13.78 -24.98
N GLU A 309 9.92 12.68 -25.23
CA GLU A 309 8.62 12.69 -25.90
C GLU A 309 7.58 11.96 -25.05
N ILE A 310 6.33 12.39 -25.16
CA ILE A 310 5.18 11.69 -24.57
C ILE A 310 4.29 11.22 -25.73
N PRO A 311 4.10 9.91 -25.92
CA PRO A 311 3.19 9.40 -26.94
C PRO A 311 1.77 9.98 -26.79
N GLY A 312 1.21 10.46 -27.91
CA GLY A 312 -0.13 11.08 -27.95
C GLY A 312 -0.19 12.56 -27.59
N LEU A 313 0.91 13.19 -27.17
CA LEU A 313 0.93 14.61 -26.81
C LEU A 313 0.84 15.55 -28.04
N ASP A 314 1.59 15.26 -29.10
CA ASP A 314 1.67 16.12 -30.30
C ASP A 314 0.32 16.34 -30.98
N PRO A 315 -0.50 15.30 -31.24
CA PRO A 315 -1.81 15.48 -31.84
C PRO A 315 -2.73 16.41 -31.04
N ILE A 316 -2.57 16.50 -29.72
CA ILE A 316 -3.34 17.42 -28.86
C ILE A 316 -2.76 18.83 -28.92
N ALA A 317 -1.44 18.97 -28.89
CA ALA A 317 -0.75 20.25 -28.97
C ALA A 317 -1.00 20.97 -30.32
N ASP A 318 -1.17 20.21 -31.40
CA ASP A 318 -1.40 20.74 -32.75
C ASP A 318 -2.88 21.09 -33.04
N ARG A 319 -3.81 20.74 -32.14
CA ARG A 319 -5.23 21.11 -32.31
C ARG A 319 -5.40 22.62 -32.37
N ARG A 320 -6.32 23.07 -33.21
CA ARG A 320 -6.78 24.47 -33.19
C ARG A 320 -7.64 24.70 -31.95
N GLY A 321 -7.38 25.81 -31.25
CA GLY A 321 -8.11 26.19 -30.04
C GLY A 321 -7.20 26.68 -28.91
N SER A 322 -7.85 27.21 -27.88
CA SER A 322 -7.24 27.81 -26.68
C SER A 322 -7.71 27.16 -25.39
N SER A 323 -8.29 25.96 -25.46
CA SER A 323 -8.69 25.22 -24.25
C SER A 323 -7.47 24.94 -23.37
N ARG A 324 -7.69 24.82 -22.06
CA ARG A 324 -6.62 24.51 -21.09
C ARG A 324 -5.86 23.24 -21.49
N LEU A 325 -6.56 22.22 -21.97
CA LEU A 325 -5.94 20.99 -22.46
C LEU A 325 -4.91 21.27 -23.56
N VAL A 326 -5.30 22.03 -24.59
CA VAL A 326 -4.43 22.34 -25.73
C VAL A 326 -3.28 23.27 -25.33
N SER A 327 -3.55 24.29 -24.51
CA SER A 327 -2.49 25.22 -24.08
C SER A 327 -1.44 24.55 -23.19
N GLN A 328 -1.86 23.68 -22.27
CA GLN A 328 -0.93 22.96 -21.40
C GLN A 328 -0.23 21.81 -22.12
N ALA A 329 -0.85 21.18 -23.12
CA ALA A 329 -0.15 20.24 -23.99
C ALA A 329 1.01 20.90 -24.75
N ARG A 330 0.80 22.10 -25.30
CA ARG A 330 1.86 22.89 -25.94
C ARG A 330 2.97 23.28 -24.96
N ARG A 331 2.59 23.70 -23.74
CA ARG A 331 3.54 24.04 -22.68
C ARG A 331 4.40 22.83 -22.29
N LEU A 332 3.79 21.68 -22.07
CA LEU A 332 4.50 20.44 -21.76
C LEU A 332 5.44 20.03 -22.90
N ARG A 333 4.98 20.11 -24.16
CA ARG A 333 5.82 19.84 -25.33
C ARG A 333 7.04 20.76 -25.40
N ALA A 334 6.86 22.05 -25.14
CA ALA A 334 7.97 23.02 -25.13
C ALA A 334 8.98 22.71 -24.01
N ALA A 335 8.49 22.43 -22.79
CA ALA A 335 9.35 22.06 -21.66
C ALA A 335 10.21 20.83 -21.99
N LEU A 336 9.64 19.83 -22.64
CA LEU A 336 10.34 18.60 -23.03
C LEU A 336 11.35 18.76 -24.17
N ALA A 337 11.15 19.75 -25.04
CA ALA A 337 12.10 20.12 -26.08
C ALA A 337 13.33 20.85 -25.52
N GLY A 338 13.29 21.31 -24.27
CA GLY A 338 14.40 22.01 -23.61
C GLY A 338 14.56 23.46 -24.06
N THR A 339 13.47 24.09 -24.50
CA THR A 339 13.39 25.53 -24.84
C THR A 339 12.94 26.37 -23.65
#